data_AF-X1SCF2-F1
#
_entry.id   AF-X1SCF2-F1
#
_cell.length_a   1.000
_cell.length_b   1.000
_cell.length_c   1.000
_cell.angle_alpha   90.00
_cell.angle_beta   90.00
_cell.angle_gamma   90.00
#
_symmetry.space_group_name_H-M   'P 1'
#
loop_
_entity.id
_entity.type
_entity.pdbx_description
1 polymer ?
#
loop_
_entity_poly.entity_id
_entity_poly.type
_entity_poly.pdbx_seq_one_letter_code
_entity_poly.pdbx_strand_id
1 'polypeptide(L)'
;CQSYISKGKGLLEHLKKVFQDKCQLSLVEFEERNSSFIMSGIDLLINATSIGMHSGDPFLIAPEILPPNIFIYDVVYNRKTPLLKSAEERKLAFLGGLDMLIYQGALSFEIWTDQKAPVKIMKEALGKEES
;
A
#
# COMPACT_ATOMS: atom_id res chain seq x y z
N CYS A 1 8.28 1.91 -21.61
CA CYS A 1 7.15 2.72 -21.14
C CYS A 1 5.80 2.37 -21.78
N GLN A 2 5.66 2.28 -23.11
CA GLN A 2 4.35 2.05 -23.77
C GLN A 2 3.57 0.81 -23.30
N SER A 3 4.26 -0.28 -22.94
CA SER A 3 3.64 -1.54 -22.48
C SER A 3 3.05 -1.47 -21.05
N TYR A 4 3.58 -0.62 -20.16
CA TYR A 4 3.04 -0.50 -18.80
C TYR A 4 1.79 0.37 -18.77
N ILE A 5 1.79 1.45 -19.55
CA ILE A 5 0.64 2.33 -19.72
C ILE A 5 -0.53 1.57 -20.36
N SER A 6 -0.27 0.71 -21.34
CA SER A 6 -1.33 -0.11 -21.95
C SER A 6 -1.94 -1.11 -20.95
N LYS A 7 -1.13 -1.74 -20.09
CA LYS A 7 -1.62 -2.59 -18.99
C LYS A 7 -2.46 -1.79 -17.99
N GLY A 8 -1.98 -0.62 -17.58
CA GLY A 8 -2.70 0.28 -16.66
C GLY A 8 -4.07 0.70 -17.23
N LYS A 9 -4.12 1.06 -18.51
CA LYS A 9 -5.38 1.36 -19.22
C LYS A 9 -6.30 0.14 -19.28
N GLY A 10 -5.76 -1.04 -19.58
CA GLY A 10 -6.54 -2.30 -19.57
C GLY A 10 -7.15 -2.60 -18.20
N LEU A 11 -6.39 -2.39 -17.13
CA LEU A 11 -6.89 -2.54 -15.75
C LEU A 11 -7.97 -1.51 -15.43
N LEU A 12 -7.78 -0.24 -15.79
CA LEU A 12 -8.78 0.82 -15.58
C LEU A 12 -10.11 0.46 -16.26
N GLU A 13 -10.07 0.00 -17.50
CA GLU A 13 -11.28 -0.39 -18.25
C GLU A 13 -11.95 -1.63 -17.63
N HIS A 14 -11.18 -2.57 -17.09
CA HIS A 14 -11.74 -3.68 -16.33
C HIS A 14 -12.42 -3.21 -15.03
N LEU A 15 -11.74 -2.36 -14.25
CA LEU A 15 -12.27 -1.84 -12.99
C LEU A 15 -13.54 -1.00 -13.22
N LYS A 16 -13.59 -0.17 -14.27
CA LYS A 16 -14.81 0.57 -14.64
C LYS A 16 -15.98 -0.36 -14.95
N LYS A 17 -15.75 -1.52 -15.56
CA LYS A 17 -16.82 -2.51 -15.81
C LYS A 17 -17.32 -3.16 -14.53
N VAL A 18 -16.41 -3.45 -13.59
CA VAL A 18 -16.72 -4.10 -12.30
C VAL A 18 -17.44 -3.13 -11.36
N PHE A 19 -16.96 -1.90 -11.25
CA PHE A 19 -17.46 -0.91 -10.29
C PHE A 19 -18.49 0.05 -10.89
N GLN A 20 -18.60 0.15 -12.22
CA GLN A 20 -19.56 1.00 -12.94
C GLN A 20 -19.54 2.43 -12.38
N ASP A 21 -20.69 2.97 -11.98
CA ASP A 21 -20.82 4.33 -11.47
C ASP A 21 -20.62 4.43 -9.94
N LYS A 22 -20.22 3.35 -9.27
CA LYS A 22 -20.04 3.33 -7.80
C LYS A 22 -18.74 3.97 -7.36
N CYS A 23 -17.77 4.13 -8.25
CA CYS A 23 -16.44 4.64 -7.93
C CYS A 23 -15.88 5.44 -9.10
N GLN A 24 -15.34 6.62 -8.82
CA GLN A 24 -14.56 7.37 -9.78
C GLN A 24 -13.14 6.80 -9.82
N LEU A 25 -12.71 6.37 -11.01
CA LEU A 25 -11.39 5.79 -11.21
C LEU A 25 -10.57 6.68 -12.14
N SER A 26 -9.38 7.04 -11.69
CA SER A 26 -8.39 7.80 -12.47
C SER A 26 -7.09 7.01 -12.59
N LEU A 27 -6.48 7.04 -13.77
CA LEU A 27 -5.13 6.55 -13.98
C LEU A 27 -4.19 7.76 -14.03
N VAL A 28 -3.11 7.70 -13.27
CA VAL A 28 -2.06 8.72 -13.23
C VAL A 28 -0.76 8.08 -13.68
N GLU A 29 -0.02 8.76 -14.55
CA GLU A 29 1.30 8.30 -14.98
C GLU A 29 2.28 8.33 -13.81
N PHE A 30 3.20 7.37 -13.76
CA PHE A 30 4.09 7.21 -12.61
C PHE A 30 5.00 8.43 -12.42
N GLU A 31 5.35 9.13 -13.49
CA GLU A 31 6.12 10.37 -13.48
C GLU A 31 5.38 11.53 -12.79
N GLU A 32 4.05 11.53 -12.82
CA GLU A 32 3.19 12.57 -12.22
C GLU A 32 2.87 12.30 -10.75
N ARG A 33 3.37 11.19 -10.16
CA ARG A 33 3.09 10.82 -8.77
C ARG A 33 3.48 11.89 -7.74
N ASN A 34 4.43 12.76 -8.08
CA ASN A 34 4.86 13.87 -7.23
C ASN A 34 4.08 15.18 -7.49
N SER A 35 2.95 15.12 -8.18
CA SER A 35 2.06 16.27 -8.37
C SER A 35 1.37 16.63 -7.05
N SER A 36 1.68 17.81 -6.53
CA SER A 36 1.03 18.36 -5.33
C SER A 36 -0.48 18.54 -5.54
N PHE A 37 -0.91 18.84 -6.76
CA PHE A 37 -2.32 18.95 -7.11
C PHE A 37 -3.05 17.62 -6.88
N ILE A 38 -2.51 16.51 -7.40
CA ILE A 38 -3.09 15.18 -7.22
C ILE A 38 -3.09 14.79 -5.74
N MET A 39 -1.96 15.02 -5.06
CA MET A 39 -1.78 14.63 -3.67
C MET A 39 -2.68 15.39 -2.70
N SER A 40 -3.04 16.64 -3.00
CA SER A 40 -3.83 17.51 -2.11
C SER A 40 -5.22 16.97 -1.76
N GLY A 41 -5.80 16.10 -2.60
CA GLY A 41 -7.12 15.49 -2.39
C GLY A 41 -7.06 14.03 -1.91
N ILE A 42 -5.91 13.54 -1.46
CA ILE A 42 -5.72 12.14 -1.08
C ILE A 42 -5.74 11.99 0.44
N ASP A 43 -6.72 11.22 0.93
CA ASP A 43 -6.82 10.83 2.35
C ASP A 43 -6.07 9.53 2.66
N LEU A 44 -5.89 8.65 1.66
CA LEU A 44 -5.25 7.34 1.80
C LEU A 44 -4.28 7.08 0.64
N LEU A 45 -3.01 6.90 0.96
CA LEU A 45 -1.96 6.46 0.04
C LEU A 45 -1.60 5.01 0.33
N ILE A 46 -1.68 4.14 -0.69
CA ILE A 46 -1.27 2.75 -0.59
C ILE A 46 -0.07 2.49 -1.50
N ASN A 47 1.09 2.14 -0.94
CA ASN A 47 2.19 1.59 -1.72
C ASN A 47 1.98 0.08 -1.96
N ALA A 48 1.58 -0.26 -3.18
CA ALA A 48 1.52 -1.64 -3.66
C ALA A 48 2.62 -1.94 -4.71
N THR A 49 3.67 -1.13 -4.77
CA THR A 49 4.81 -1.34 -5.66
C THR A 49 5.94 -2.07 -4.94
N SER A 50 6.98 -2.45 -5.68
CA SER A 50 8.21 -3.00 -5.10
C SER A 50 9.18 -1.93 -4.58
N ILE A 51 8.88 -0.64 -4.76
CA ILE A 51 9.75 0.45 -4.30
C ILE A 51 9.74 0.49 -2.77
N GLY A 52 10.92 0.44 -2.17
CA GLY A 52 11.11 0.38 -0.73
C GLY A 52 11.50 -1.02 -0.23
N MET A 53 11.51 -2.04 -1.09
CA MET A 53 11.96 -3.38 -0.75
C MET A 53 13.49 -3.47 -0.60
N HIS A 54 14.25 -2.67 -1.36
CA HIS A 54 15.71 -2.72 -1.40
C HIS A 54 16.36 -1.44 -0.88
N SER A 55 17.57 -1.57 -0.34
CA SER A 55 18.37 -0.41 0.05
C SER A 55 18.82 0.35 -1.20
N GLY A 56 18.64 1.67 -1.22
CA GLY A 56 18.98 2.51 -2.37
C GLY A 56 17.83 2.71 -3.37
N ASP A 57 16.66 2.10 -3.12
CA ASP A 57 15.45 2.40 -3.90
C ASP A 57 15.12 3.91 -3.82
N PRO A 58 14.59 4.50 -4.90
CA PRO A 58 14.16 5.89 -4.90
C PRO A 58 12.98 6.09 -3.94
N PHE A 59 12.75 7.34 -3.53
CA PHE A 59 11.50 7.69 -2.86
C PHE A 59 10.32 7.44 -3.78
N LEU A 60 9.31 6.71 -3.27
CA LEU A 60 8.05 6.50 -3.99
C LEU A 60 7.34 7.83 -4.23
N ILE A 61 7.13 8.59 -3.15
CA ILE A 61 6.54 9.93 -3.16
C ILE A 61 7.49 10.88 -2.44
N ALA A 62 7.66 12.09 -2.96
CA ALA A 62 8.40 13.15 -2.32
C ALA A 62 7.74 13.46 -0.95
N PRO A 63 8.46 13.33 0.18
CA PRO A 63 7.87 13.52 1.50
C PRO A 63 7.17 14.87 1.66
N GLU A 64 7.70 15.93 1.05
CA GLU A 64 7.26 17.31 1.23
C GLU A 64 5.83 17.55 0.73
N ILE A 65 5.34 16.72 -0.21
CA ILE A 65 4.02 16.88 -0.79
C ILE A 65 2.94 16.09 -0.05
N LEU A 66 3.28 15.20 0.91
CA LEU A 66 2.24 14.42 1.57
C LEU A 66 1.38 15.35 2.45
N PRO A 67 0.05 15.27 2.37
CA PRO A 67 -0.86 16.10 3.16
C PRO A 67 -0.74 15.77 4.65
N PRO A 68 -1.08 16.71 5.55
CA PRO A 68 -0.95 16.50 7.00
C PRO A 68 -1.89 15.41 7.56
N ASN A 69 -3.04 15.17 6.93
CA ASN A 69 -4.07 14.23 7.41
C ASN A 69 -4.10 12.91 6.64
N ILE A 70 -3.10 12.66 5.79
CA ILE A 70 -3.06 11.43 4.99
C ILE A 70 -2.77 10.22 5.87
N PHE A 71 -3.45 9.11 5.57
CA PHE A 71 -3.07 7.80 6.06
C PHE A 71 -2.22 7.08 5.02
N ILE A 72 -1.09 6.51 5.46
CA ILE A 72 -0.16 5.81 4.57
C ILE A 72 -0.18 4.32 4.88
N TYR A 73 -0.46 3.50 3.87
CA TYR A 73 -0.34 2.06 3.96
C TYR A 73 0.74 1.55 3.03
N ASP A 74 1.73 0.82 3.55
CA ASP A 74 2.81 0.28 2.72
C ASP A 74 2.79 -1.24 2.78
N VAL A 75 2.54 -1.91 1.64
CA VAL A 75 2.47 -3.37 1.58
C VAL A 75 3.83 -4.02 1.82
N VAL A 76 4.93 -3.26 1.69
CA VAL A 76 6.26 -3.75 2.03
C VAL A 76 6.36 -4.01 3.54
N TYR A 77 6.68 -5.27 3.90
CA TYR A 77 6.71 -5.73 5.30
C TYR A 77 8.11 -6.12 5.81
N ASN A 78 9.09 -6.26 4.91
CA ASN A 78 10.43 -6.77 5.27
C ASN A 78 11.31 -5.73 6.00
N ARG A 79 10.93 -4.45 5.98
CA ARG A 79 11.64 -3.35 6.62
C ARG A 79 10.73 -2.12 6.74
N LYS A 80 11.15 -1.15 7.55
CA LYS A 80 10.60 0.21 7.49
C LYS A 80 11.12 0.93 6.24
N THR A 81 10.22 1.20 5.29
CA THR A 81 10.54 1.84 4.01
C THR A 81 10.84 3.33 4.17
N PRO A 82 11.51 3.98 3.21
CA PRO A 82 11.69 5.43 3.22
C PRO A 82 10.36 6.21 3.32
N LEU A 83 9.28 5.68 2.74
CA LEU A 83 7.93 6.25 2.84
C LEU A 83 7.43 6.24 4.29
N LEU A 84 7.50 5.08 4.97
CA LEU A 84 7.07 4.97 6.37
C LEU A 84 7.97 5.75 7.35
N LYS A 85 9.27 5.84 7.06
CA LYS A 85 10.19 6.70 7.83
C LYS A 85 9.80 8.17 7.72
N SER A 86 9.53 8.64 6.51
CA SER A 86 9.10 10.02 6.27
C SER A 86 7.74 10.32 6.91
N ALA A 87 6.83 9.33 6.91
CA ALA A 87 5.55 9.43 7.61
C ALA A 87 5.75 9.60 9.12
N GLU A 88 6.61 8.78 9.73
CA GLU A 88 6.94 8.88 11.16
C GLU A 88 7.59 10.21 11.52
N GLU A 89 8.61 10.66 10.78
CA GLU A 89 9.30 11.93 11.02
C GLU A 89 8.34 13.12 10.97
N ARG A 90 7.31 13.03 10.11
CA ARG A 90 6.27 14.06 9.95
C ARG A 90 5.03 13.82 10.81
N LYS A 91 5.04 12.79 11.66
CA LYS A 91 3.93 12.41 12.56
C LYS A 91 2.61 12.13 11.80
N LEU A 92 2.71 11.60 10.59
CA LEU A 92 1.57 11.15 9.79
C LEU A 92 1.12 9.76 10.27
N ALA A 93 -0.17 9.46 10.11
CA ALA A 93 -0.69 8.13 10.42
C ALA A 93 -0.24 7.14 9.34
N PHE A 94 0.30 5.99 9.77
CA PHE A 94 0.73 4.96 8.83
C PHE A 94 0.56 3.54 9.38
N LEU A 95 0.53 2.57 8.47
CA LEU A 95 0.55 1.15 8.77
C LEU A 95 1.40 0.40 7.74
N GLY A 96 2.24 -0.52 8.21
CA GLY A 96 3.08 -1.36 7.35
C GLY A 96 2.40 -2.67 6.93
N GLY A 97 3.02 -3.41 6.02
CA GLY A 97 2.40 -4.54 5.36
C GLY A 97 2.35 -5.84 6.17
N LEU A 98 2.94 -5.85 7.37
CA LEU A 98 3.06 -7.07 8.17
C LEU A 98 1.69 -7.64 8.58
N ASP A 99 0.72 -6.76 8.88
CA ASP A 99 -0.66 -7.22 9.15
C ASP A 99 -1.26 -7.87 7.91
N MET A 100 -1.08 -7.29 6.73
CA MET A 100 -1.55 -7.89 5.48
C MET A 100 -1.05 -9.32 5.35
N LEU A 101 0.26 -9.52 5.58
CA LEU A 101 0.92 -10.83 5.49
C LEU A 101 0.33 -11.83 6.49
N ILE A 102 0.04 -11.39 7.71
CA ILE A 102 -0.55 -12.25 8.75
C ILE A 102 -1.98 -12.63 8.38
N TYR A 103 -2.83 -11.65 8.05
CA TYR A 103 -4.25 -11.90 7.83
C TYR A 103 -4.53 -12.68 6.54
N GLN A 104 -3.74 -12.47 5.47
CA GLN A 104 -3.86 -13.31 4.27
C GLN A 104 -3.44 -14.76 4.55
N GLY A 105 -2.43 -14.96 5.41
CA GLY A 105 -1.98 -16.28 5.82
C GLY A 105 -3.02 -16.97 6.71
N ALA A 106 -3.65 -16.21 7.61
CA ALA A 106 -4.72 -16.69 8.48
C ALA A 106 -5.92 -17.17 7.64
N LEU A 107 -6.34 -16.37 6.66
CA LEU A 107 -7.41 -16.76 5.74
C LEU A 107 -7.04 -18.02 4.95
N SER A 108 -5.81 -18.13 4.46
CA SER A 108 -5.34 -19.32 3.74
C SER A 108 -5.33 -20.57 4.63
N PHE A 109 -4.88 -20.42 5.88
CA PHE A 109 -4.90 -21.50 6.87
C PHE A 109 -6.33 -21.99 7.14
N GLU A 110 -7.27 -21.07 7.33
CA GLU A 110 -8.69 -21.40 7.53
C GLU A 110 -9.26 -22.13 6.32
N ILE A 111 -8.99 -21.67 5.09
CA ILE A 111 -9.46 -22.32 3.86
C ILE A 111 -8.90 -23.75 3.73
N TRP A 112 -7.64 -23.98 4.08
CA TRP A 112 -7.00 -25.30 3.87
C TRP A 112 -7.31 -26.31 4.97
N THR A 113 -7.51 -25.83 6.20
CA THR A 113 -7.62 -26.71 7.37
C THR A 113 -9.04 -26.80 7.91
N ASP A 114 -9.92 -25.90 7.49
CA ASP A 114 -11.26 -25.70 8.05
C ASP A 114 -11.23 -25.40 9.58
N GLN A 115 -10.09 -24.93 10.08
CA GLN A 115 -9.88 -24.56 11.48
C GLN A 115 -9.56 -23.07 11.58
N LYS A 116 -10.08 -22.44 12.65
CA LYS A 116 -9.81 -21.02 12.95
C LYS A 116 -8.30 -20.76 13.05
N ALA A 117 -7.83 -19.73 12.35
CA ALA A 117 -6.41 -19.42 12.36
C ALA A 117 -5.96 -18.88 13.73
N PRO A 118 -4.82 -19.36 14.26
CA PRO A 118 -4.27 -18.86 15.51
C PRO A 118 -3.52 -17.53 15.28
N VAL A 119 -4.24 -16.47 14.94
CA VAL A 119 -3.68 -15.15 14.56
C VAL A 119 -2.70 -14.60 15.59
N LYS A 120 -2.95 -14.82 16.88
CA LYS A 120 -2.03 -14.40 17.96
C LYS A 120 -0.66 -15.06 17.82
N ILE A 121 -0.63 -16.38 17.63
CA ILE A 121 0.60 -17.15 17.41
C ILE A 121 1.30 -16.69 16.13
N MET A 122 0.54 -16.40 15.07
CA MET A 122 1.10 -15.90 13.81
C MET A 122 1.77 -14.52 13.95
N LYS A 123 1.18 -13.63 14.76
CA LYS A 123 1.77 -12.32 15.10
C LYS A 123 3.08 -12.49 15.89
N GLU A 124 3.04 -13.32 16.94
CA GLU A 124 4.20 -13.59 17.79
C GLU A 124 5.36 -14.21 16.99
N ALA A 125 5.06 -15.17 16.09
CA ALA A 125 6.07 -15.80 15.23
C ALA A 125 6.78 -14.83 14.28
N LEU A 126 6.17 -13.69 13.96
CA LEU A 126 6.74 -12.63 13.13
C LEU A 126 7.27 -11.44 13.97
N GLY A 127 7.37 -11.59 15.28
CA GLY A 127 7.89 -10.57 16.18
C GLY A 127 7.01 -9.33 16.31
N LYS A 128 5.70 -9.45 16.04
CA LYS A 128 4.74 -8.36 16.21
C LYS A 128 4.05 -8.48 17.56
N GLU A 129 4.29 -7.52 18.44
CA GLU A 129 3.56 -7.37 19.72
C GLU A 129 2.16 -6.77 19.48
N GLU A 130 1.21 -7.05 20.38
CA GLU A 130 -0.13 -6.45 20.35
C GLU A 130 -0.01 -4.93 20.58
N SER A 131 -0.45 -4.14 19.59
CA SER A 131 -0.53 -2.67 19.62
C SER A 131 -1.94 -2.21 19.97
#